data_AF-A0A2U2ZG91-F1
#
_entry.id   AF-A0A2U2ZG91-F1
#
_cell.length_a   1.000
_cell.length_b   1.000
_cell.length_c   1.000
_cell.angle_alpha   90.00
_cell.angle_beta   90.00
_cell.angle_gamma   90.00
#
_symmetry.space_group_name_H-M   'P 1'
#
loop_
_entity.id
_entity.type
_entity.pdbx_description
1 polymer ?
#
loop_
_entity_poly.entity_id
_entity_poly.type
_entity_poly.pdbx_seq_one_letter_code
_entity_poly.pdbx_strand_id
1 'polypeptide(L)'
;MDERQHLKAGRSALVALGAVMFAALGVLVWEYLQTKEVTNTAAILVLVGGAGVFALVQRVLGAEAPRSLMGVELPTGADAPSRRQRRRAYLRGALLFAAVLTGLSLAGLALGGTQELTSGLPFAVQGTLGLVALLGAEFLALFAVSYAIDWALGEWSSKAVERQYARLDG
;
A
#
# COMPACT_ATOMS: atom_id res chain seq x y z
N MET A 1 1.50 -26.98 18.48
CA MET A 1 2.19 -26.59 17.23
C MET A 1 3.27 -25.61 17.64
N ASP A 2 4.53 -25.95 17.42
CA ASP A 2 5.67 -25.16 17.92
C ASP A 2 5.75 -23.80 17.22
N GLU A 3 6.10 -22.76 17.96
CA GLU A 3 6.22 -21.37 17.48
C GLU A 3 7.16 -21.24 16.25
N ARG A 4 8.15 -22.13 16.17
CA ARG A 4 9.06 -22.26 15.02
C ARG A 4 8.37 -22.76 13.74
N GLN A 5 7.33 -23.58 13.85
CA GLN A 5 6.56 -24.08 12.71
C GLN A 5 5.62 -22.99 12.16
N HIS A 6 5.03 -22.16 13.03
CA HIS A 6 4.22 -21.00 12.61
C HIS A 6 5.04 -19.99 11.80
N LEU A 7 6.25 -19.66 12.26
CA LEU A 7 7.14 -18.72 11.56
C LEU A 7 7.62 -19.27 10.20
N LYS A 8 7.90 -20.58 10.11
CA LYS A 8 8.28 -21.22 8.84
C LYS A 8 7.13 -21.23 7.84
N ALA A 9 5.91 -21.55 8.28
CA ALA A 9 4.72 -21.54 7.44
C ALA A 9 4.41 -20.12 6.90
N GLY A 10 4.55 -19.10 7.75
CA GLY A 10 4.40 -17.69 7.35
C GLY A 10 5.41 -17.25 6.30
N ARG A 11 6.69 -17.60 6.47
CA ARG A 11 7.74 -17.30 5.48
C ARG A 11 7.50 -17.98 4.14
N SER A 12 7.12 -19.26 4.13
CA SER A 12 6.81 -19.96 2.88
C SER A 12 5.59 -19.36 2.18
N ALA A 13 4.58 -18.92 2.92
CA ALA A 13 3.40 -18.26 2.35
C ALA A 13 3.76 -16.92 1.70
N LEU A 14 4.64 -16.12 2.31
CA LEU A 14 5.10 -14.85 1.74
C LEU A 14 5.91 -15.05 0.45
N VAL A 15 6.76 -16.08 0.39
CA VAL A 15 7.53 -16.42 -0.82
C VAL A 15 6.57 -16.86 -1.95
N ALA A 16 5.61 -17.73 -1.64
CA ALA A 16 4.61 -18.17 -2.60
C ALA A 16 3.76 -16.99 -3.13
N LEU A 17 3.32 -16.09 -2.23
CA LEU A 17 2.55 -14.91 -2.59
C LEU A 17 3.37 -13.94 -3.47
N GLY A 18 4.65 -13.72 -3.12
CA GLY A 18 5.56 -12.92 -3.94
C GLY A 18 5.74 -13.49 -5.35
N ALA A 19 5.92 -14.80 -5.47
CA ALA A 19 6.03 -15.47 -6.78
C ALA A 19 4.77 -15.29 -7.63
N VAL A 20 3.58 -15.42 -7.04
CA VAL A 20 2.30 -15.18 -7.71
C VAL A 20 2.18 -13.73 -8.18
N MET A 21 2.60 -12.76 -7.36
CA MET A 21 2.60 -11.35 -7.74
C MET A 21 3.55 -11.07 -8.92
N PHE A 22 4.76 -11.63 -8.92
CA PHE A 22 5.69 -11.48 -10.06
C PHE A 22 5.15 -12.12 -11.34
N ALA A 23 4.48 -13.27 -11.24
CA ALA A 23 3.83 -13.89 -12.38
C ALA A 23 2.69 -13.01 -12.94
N ALA A 24 1.83 -12.46 -12.07
CA ALA A 24 0.77 -11.54 -12.47
C ALA A 24 1.32 -10.27 -13.12
N LEU A 25 2.40 -9.70 -12.58
CA LEU A 25 3.10 -8.56 -13.19
C LEU A 25 3.64 -8.93 -14.58
N GLY A 26 4.26 -10.11 -14.72
CA GLY A 26 4.77 -10.60 -16.00
C GLY A 26 3.66 -10.72 -17.06
N VAL A 27 2.47 -11.17 -16.68
CA VAL A 27 1.30 -11.23 -17.56
C VAL A 27 0.89 -9.83 -18.03
N LEU A 28 0.83 -8.85 -17.13
CA LEU A 28 0.46 -7.47 -17.49
C LEU A 28 1.53 -6.80 -18.38
N VAL A 29 2.82 -7.01 -18.09
CA VAL A 29 3.91 -6.50 -18.92
C VAL A 29 3.86 -7.13 -20.31
N TRP A 30 3.64 -8.44 -20.39
CA TRP A 30 3.51 -9.14 -21.67
C TRP A 30 2.34 -8.62 -22.49
N GLU A 31 1.16 -8.48 -21.86
CA GLU A 31 -0.03 -7.92 -22.49
C GLU A 31 0.24 -6.51 -23.01
N TYR A 32 0.80 -5.64 -22.18
CA TYR A 32 1.14 -4.28 -22.57
C TYR A 32 2.12 -4.23 -23.75
N LEU A 33 3.12 -5.12 -23.79
CA LEU A 33 4.06 -5.16 -24.91
C LEU A 33 3.38 -5.50 -26.24
N GLN A 34 2.35 -6.36 -26.20
CA GLN A 34 1.61 -6.83 -27.37
C GLN A 34 0.50 -5.85 -27.81
N THR A 35 -0.34 -5.41 -26.87
CA THR A 35 -1.57 -4.67 -27.19
C THR A 35 -1.47 -3.19 -26.88
N LYS A 36 -0.44 -2.74 -26.15
CA LYS A 36 -0.34 -1.40 -25.55
C LYS A 36 -1.46 -1.07 -24.55
N GLU A 37 -2.24 -2.07 -24.16
CA GLU A 37 -3.32 -1.96 -23.21
C GLU A 37 -3.08 -2.92 -22.04
N VAL A 38 -3.67 -2.61 -20.89
CA VAL A 38 -3.61 -3.45 -19.67
C VAL A 38 -5.04 -3.75 -19.25
N THR A 39 -5.61 -4.84 -19.77
CA THR A 39 -7.04 -5.14 -19.62
C THR A 39 -7.31 -6.34 -18.72
N ASN A 40 -6.28 -7.11 -18.36
CA ASN A 40 -6.44 -8.29 -17.51
C ASN A 40 -6.73 -7.92 -16.05
N THR A 41 -8.01 -7.68 -15.77
CA THR A 41 -8.56 -7.38 -14.44
C THR A 41 -8.19 -8.42 -13.40
N ALA A 42 -8.09 -9.70 -13.78
CA ALA A 42 -7.72 -10.77 -12.83
C ALA A 42 -6.28 -10.60 -12.33
N ALA A 43 -5.33 -10.31 -13.22
CA ALA A 43 -3.95 -10.05 -12.83
C ALA A 43 -3.80 -8.75 -12.00
N ILE A 44 -4.59 -7.71 -12.30
CA ILE A 44 -4.66 -6.49 -11.47
C ILE A 44 -5.17 -6.82 -10.06
N LEU A 45 -6.26 -7.59 -9.94
CA LEU A 45 -6.83 -7.99 -8.65
C LEU A 45 -5.85 -8.87 -7.85
N VAL A 46 -5.10 -9.75 -8.52
CA VAL A 46 -4.06 -10.57 -7.88
C VAL A 46 -2.92 -9.70 -7.35
N LEU A 47 -2.51 -8.66 -8.07
CA LEU A 47 -1.49 -7.73 -7.59
C LEU A 47 -1.97 -6.89 -6.40
N VAL A 48 -3.16 -6.30 -6.50
CA VAL A 48 -3.72 -5.45 -5.42
C VAL A 48 -4.07 -6.30 -4.19
N GLY A 49 -4.80 -7.39 -4.39
CA GLY A 49 -5.18 -8.32 -3.32
C GLY A 49 -3.97 -9.02 -2.72
N GLY A 50 -3.01 -9.45 -3.55
CA GLY A 50 -1.76 -10.06 -3.11
C GLY A 50 -0.91 -9.12 -2.27
N ALA A 51 -0.76 -7.86 -2.68
CA ALA A 51 -0.06 -6.85 -1.88
C ALA A 51 -0.74 -6.62 -0.51
N GLY A 52 -2.08 -6.55 -0.48
CA GLY A 52 -2.84 -6.41 0.75
C GLY A 52 -2.67 -7.60 1.70
N VAL A 53 -2.77 -8.82 1.17
CA VAL A 53 -2.55 -10.06 1.94
C VAL A 53 -1.09 -10.15 2.41
N PHE A 54 -0.12 -9.79 1.58
CA PHE A 54 1.30 -9.79 1.93
C PHE A 54 1.58 -8.86 3.11
N ALA A 55 1.06 -7.63 3.05
CA ALA A 55 1.20 -6.65 4.13
C ALA A 55 0.53 -7.12 5.43
N LEU A 56 -0.64 -7.75 5.34
CA LEU A 56 -1.33 -8.31 6.50
C LEU A 56 -0.57 -9.48 7.10
N VAL A 57 -0.11 -10.44 6.29
CA VAL A 57 0.62 -11.63 6.76
C VAL A 57 1.91 -11.22 7.46
N GLN A 58 2.67 -10.27 6.91
CA GLN A 58 3.87 -9.75 7.58
C GLN A 58 3.55 -9.13 8.95
N ARG A 59 2.48 -8.33 9.02
CA ARG A 59 2.09 -7.64 10.27
C ARG A 59 1.47 -8.58 11.30
N VAL A 60 0.71 -9.59 10.90
CA VAL A 60 0.01 -10.53 11.79
C VAL A 60 0.97 -11.58 12.35
N LEU A 61 1.85 -12.15 11.52
CA LEU A 61 2.70 -13.27 11.93
C LEU A 61 4.03 -12.83 12.55
N GLY A 62 4.47 -11.59 12.31
CA GLY A 62 5.76 -11.11 12.78
C GLY A 62 5.77 -10.52 14.19
N ALA A 63 4.61 -10.03 14.69
CA ALA A 63 4.56 -9.15 15.87
C ALA A 63 5.71 -8.12 15.87
N GLU A 64 6.00 -7.56 14.70
CA GLU A 64 7.09 -6.61 14.54
C GLU A 64 6.60 -5.22 14.94
N ALA A 65 7.50 -4.44 15.54
CA ALA A 65 7.24 -3.03 15.79
C ALA A 65 6.86 -2.35 14.46
N PRO A 66 5.86 -1.44 14.46
CA PRO A 66 5.47 -0.75 13.23
C PRO A 66 6.70 -0.05 12.65
N ARG A 67 6.94 -0.22 11.35
CA ARG A 67 8.04 0.45 10.64
C ARG A 67 7.52 1.60 9.81
N SER A 68 8.32 2.65 9.72
CA SER A 68 8.12 3.71 8.73
C SER A 68 8.36 3.19 7.31
N LEU A 69 7.95 3.96 6.31
CA LEU A 69 8.17 3.64 4.90
C LEU A 69 9.66 3.47 4.56
N MET A 70 10.55 4.11 5.32
CA MET A 70 12.01 3.99 5.19
C MET A 70 12.59 2.79 5.97
N GLY A 71 11.75 1.90 6.49
CA GLY A 71 12.16 0.73 7.26
C GLY A 71 12.57 1.00 8.71
N VAL A 72 12.53 2.26 9.17
CA VAL A 72 12.87 2.62 10.56
C VAL A 72 11.78 2.14 11.52
N GLU A 73 12.15 1.41 12.56
CA GLU A 73 11.23 0.97 13.62
C GLU A 73 10.67 2.17 14.40
N LEU A 74 9.37 2.15 14.62
CA LEU A 74 8.63 3.18 15.33
C LEU A 74 8.41 2.78 16.79
N PRO A 75 8.38 3.75 17.70
CA PRO A 75 8.16 3.48 19.11
C PRO A 75 6.77 2.86 19.33
N THR A 76 6.72 1.79 20.13
CA THR A 76 5.47 1.06 20.46
C THR A 76 4.78 1.59 21.72
N GLY A 77 5.45 2.44 22.50
CA GLY A 77 4.94 3.00 23.75
C GLY A 77 3.57 3.69 23.63
N ALA A 78 2.78 3.58 24.70
CA ALA A 78 1.45 4.18 24.79
C ALA A 78 1.48 5.68 25.10
N ASP A 79 2.64 6.23 25.46
CA ASP A 79 2.86 7.63 25.82
C ASP A 79 2.60 8.61 24.65
N ALA A 80 2.28 9.86 25.02
CA ALA A 80 1.95 10.90 24.05
C ALA A 80 3.08 11.19 23.02
N PRO A 81 4.37 11.28 23.39
CA PRO A 81 5.43 11.47 22.41
C PRO A 81 5.55 10.31 21.42
N SER A 82 5.51 9.05 21.87
CA SER A 82 5.54 7.88 21.00
C SER A 82 4.39 7.89 19.97
N ARG A 83 3.15 8.16 20.41
CA ARG A 83 1.99 8.29 19.50
C ARG A 83 2.16 9.40 18.47
N ARG A 84 2.71 10.55 18.87
CA ARG A 84 2.96 11.68 17.96
C ARG A 84 3.99 11.31 16.90
N GLN A 85 5.05 10.59 17.28
CA GLN A 85 6.07 10.13 16.34
C GLN A 85 5.49 9.15 15.31
N ARG A 86 4.69 8.17 15.76
CA ARG A 86 3.98 7.23 14.85
C ARG A 86 3.08 7.96 13.86
N ARG A 87 2.22 8.86 14.33
CA ARG A 87 1.32 9.64 13.47
C ARG A 87 2.07 10.46 12.41
N ARG A 88 3.21 11.07 12.78
CA ARG A 88 4.05 11.79 11.81
C ARG A 88 4.64 10.85 10.77
N ALA A 89 5.05 9.66 11.16
CA ALA A 89 5.55 8.66 10.23
C ALA A 89 4.45 8.20 9.25
N TYR A 90 3.24 7.92 9.73
CA TYR A 90 2.10 7.55 8.88
C TYR A 90 1.72 8.67 7.92
N LEU A 91 1.70 9.92 8.40
CA LEU A 91 1.41 11.08 7.58
C LEU A 91 2.42 11.24 6.45
N ARG A 92 3.72 11.13 6.76
CA ARG A 92 4.79 11.20 5.75
C ARG A 92 4.71 10.04 4.76
N GLY A 93 4.42 8.82 5.25
CA GLY A 93 4.26 7.64 4.41
C GLY A 93 3.11 7.81 3.41
N ALA A 94 1.93 8.19 3.91
CA ALA A 94 0.75 8.45 3.10
C ALA A 94 0.96 9.59 2.09
N LEU A 95 1.62 10.68 2.49
CA LEU A 95 1.92 11.80 1.60
C LEU A 95 2.86 11.39 0.47
N LEU A 96 3.92 10.65 0.79
CA LEU A 96 4.87 10.16 -0.21
C LEU A 96 4.20 9.17 -1.17
N PHE A 97 3.40 8.24 -0.64
CA PHE A 97 2.66 7.27 -1.47
C PHE A 97 1.69 7.97 -2.42
N ALA A 98 0.88 8.90 -1.92
CA ALA A 98 -0.03 9.69 -2.74
C ALA A 98 0.73 10.49 -3.81
N ALA A 99 1.83 11.14 -3.44
CA ALA A 99 2.64 11.91 -4.39
C ALA A 99 3.24 11.05 -5.51
N VAL A 100 3.74 9.85 -5.17
CA VAL A 100 4.30 8.91 -6.15
C VAL A 100 3.22 8.42 -7.11
N LEU A 101 2.07 7.98 -6.60
CA LEU A 101 0.99 7.49 -7.46
C LEU A 101 0.41 8.60 -8.34
N THR A 102 0.12 9.78 -7.78
CA THR A 102 -0.34 10.92 -8.59
C THR A 102 0.71 11.33 -9.62
N GLY A 103 2.00 11.25 -9.29
CA GLY A 103 3.10 11.46 -10.24
C GLY A 103 3.12 10.43 -11.38
N LEU A 104 2.83 9.16 -11.09
CA LEU A 104 2.67 8.12 -12.10
C LEU A 104 1.44 8.36 -12.98
N SER A 105 0.31 8.77 -12.40
CA SER A 105 -0.90 9.16 -13.13
C SER A 105 -0.63 10.33 -14.08
N LEU A 106 0.11 11.34 -13.62
CA LEU A 106 0.61 12.45 -14.46
C LEU A 106 1.51 11.97 -15.60
N ALA A 107 2.44 11.05 -15.34
CA ALA A 107 3.32 10.50 -16.36
C ALA A 107 2.53 9.70 -17.42
N GLY A 108 1.54 8.91 -17.00
CA GLY A 108 0.64 8.19 -17.90
C GLY A 108 -0.16 9.13 -18.81
N LEU A 109 -0.66 10.24 -18.25
CA LEU A 109 -1.33 11.29 -19.04
C LEU A 109 -0.38 11.93 -20.06
N ALA A 110 0.86 12.24 -19.67
CA ALA A 110 1.87 12.83 -20.55
C ALA A 110 2.27 11.90 -21.71
N LEU A 111 2.19 10.58 -21.52
CA LEU A 111 2.49 9.56 -22.53
C LEU A 111 1.32 9.27 -23.50
N GLY A 112 0.22 10.02 -23.43
CA GLY A 112 -0.91 9.91 -24.36
C GLY A 112 -2.15 9.20 -23.79
N GLY A 113 -2.17 8.85 -22.51
CA GLY A 113 -3.34 8.27 -21.84
C GLY A 113 -4.54 9.23 -21.66
N THR A 114 -4.45 10.46 -22.16
CA THR A 114 -5.51 11.48 -22.06
C THR A 114 -6.75 11.11 -22.86
N GLN A 115 -6.61 10.37 -23.97
CA GLN A 115 -7.69 10.08 -24.89
C GLN A 115 -8.72 9.10 -24.30
N GLU A 116 -8.28 8.08 -23.56
CA GLU A 116 -9.16 7.14 -22.87
C GLU A 116 -9.81 7.72 -21.60
N LEU A 117 -9.09 8.56 -20.86
CA LEU A 117 -9.63 9.21 -19.66
C LEU A 117 -10.72 10.22 -20.00
N THR A 118 -10.54 11.02 -21.06
CA THR A 118 -11.48 12.09 -21.42
C THR A 118 -12.79 11.59 -22.03
N SER A 119 -12.82 10.40 -22.66
CA SER A 119 -14.04 9.83 -23.26
C SER A 119 -15.07 9.36 -22.25
N GLY A 120 -14.66 9.00 -21.03
CA GLY A 120 -15.56 8.54 -19.96
C GLY A 120 -15.94 9.62 -18.93
N LEU A 121 -15.30 10.79 -18.98
CA LEU A 121 -15.50 11.84 -17.97
C LEU A 121 -16.68 12.76 -18.32
N PRO A 122 -17.42 13.25 -17.31
CA PRO A 122 -18.47 14.25 -17.52
C PRO A 122 -17.89 15.50 -18.21
N PHE A 123 -18.67 16.14 -19.09
CA PHE A 123 -18.24 17.35 -19.82
C PHE A 123 -17.62 18.43 -18.91
N ALA A 124 -18.12 18.55 -17.67
CA ALA A 124 -17.61 19.49 -16.67
C ALA A 124 -16.15 19.26 -16.23
N VAL A 125 -15.58 18.10 -16.52
CA VAL A 125 -14.20 17.71 -16.15
C VAL A 125 -13.30 17.59 -17.39
N GLN A 126 -13.81 17.95 -18.59
CA GLN A 126 -13.02 17.96 -19.80
C GLN A 126 -12.11 19.20 -19.86
N GLY A 127 -10.89 19.00 -20.37
CA GLY A 127 -9.87 20.04 -20.48
C GLY A 127 -8.91 20.11 -19.29
N THR A 128 -7.90 20.98 -19.40
CA THR A 128 -6.74 21.03 -18.49
C THR A 128 -7.13 21.25 -17.03
N LEU A 129 -8.08 22.16 -16.76
CA LEU A 129 -8.53 22.44 -15.38
C LEU A 129 -9.25 21.24 -14.75
N GLY A 130 -10.05 20.50 -15.54
CA GLY A 130 -10.73 19.30 -15.07
C GLY A 130 -9.76 18.17 -14.75
N LEU A 131 -8.73 17.97 -15.58
CA LEU A 131 -7.66 17.00 -15.31
C LEU A 131 -6.87 17.35 -14.04
N VAL A 132 -6.55 18.64 -13.84
CA VAL A 132 -5.89 19.10 -12.61
C VAL A 132 -6.77 18.85 -11.38
N ALA A 133 -8.07 19.13 -11.47
CA ALA A 133 -9.01 18.86 -10.37
C ALA A 133 -9.12 17.36 -10.06
N LEU A 134 -9.14 16.52 -11.10
CA LEU A 134 -9.20 15.06 -10.95
C LEU A 134 -7.94 14.50 -10.28
N LEU A 135 -6.76 14.93 -10.73
CA LEU A 135 -5.49 14.55 -10.10
C LEU A 135 -5.38 15.05 -8.65
N GLY A 136 -5.89 16.26 -8.37
CA GLY A 136 -5.97 16.79 -7.01
C GLY A 136 -6.88 15.95 -6.11
N ALA A 137 -8.04 15.55 -6.61
CA ALA A 137 -8.96 14.68 -5.90
C ALA A 137 -8.37 13.28 -5.67
N GLU A 138 -7.71 12.71 -6.69
CA GLU A 138 -6.98 11.44 -6.61
C GLU A 138 -5.92 11.51 -5.51
N PHE A 139 -5.07 12.54 -5.52
CA PHE A 139 -4.04 12.74 -4.49
C PHE A 139 -4.64 12.77 -3.08
N LEU A 140 -5.71 13.56 -2.88
CA LEU A 140 -6.37 13.67 -1.57
C LEU A 140 -7.01 12.35 -1.12
N ALA A 141 -7.65 11.64 -2.05
CA ALA A 141 -8.25 10.33 -1.77
C ALA A 141 -7.18 9.30 -1.39
N LEU A 142 -6.11 9.19 -2.19
CA LEU A 142 -4.99 8.30 -1.92
C LEU A 142 -4.32 8.63 -0.58
N PHE A 143 -4.09 9.90 -0.31
CA PHE A 143 -3.52 10.37 0.96
C PHE A 143 -4.40 9.95 2.14
N ALA A 144 -5.70 10.24 2.08
CA ALA A 144 -6.63 9.96 3.17
C ALA A 144 -6.75 8.45 3.45
N VAL A 145 -6.92 7.65 2.39
CA VAL A 145 -7.05 6.18 2.50
C VAL A 145 -5.75 5.58 3.05
N SER A 146 -4.60 5.96 2.49
CA SER A 146 -3.30 5.41 2.91
C SER A 146 -2.99 5.77 4.35
N TYR A 147 -3.25 7.02 4.76
CA TYR A 147 -3.07 7.45 6.14
C TYR A 147 -3.98 6.68 7.10
N ALA A 148 -5.24 6.47 6.74
CA ALA A 148 -6.18 5.71 7.57
C ALA A 148 -5.75 4.26 7.76
N ILE A 149 -5.27 3.62 6.69
CA ILE A 149 -4.76 2.24 6.71
C ILE A 149 -3.51 2.15 7.59
N ASP A 150 -2.52 3.02 7.36
CA ASP A 150 -1.28 3.01 8.14
C ASP A 150 -1.52 3.31 9.62
N TRP A 151 -2.45 4.22 9.91
CA TRP A 151 -2.86 4.50 11.28
C TRP A 151 -3.52 3.29 11.93
N ALA A 152 -4.50 2.66 11.28
CA ALA A 152 -5.23 1.53 11.83
C ALA A 152 -4.31 0.32 12.07
N LEU A 153 -3.51 -0.06 11.07
CA LEU A 153 -2.60 -1.20 11.15
C LEU A 153 -1.40 -0.92 12.07
N GLY A 154 -0.91 0.31 12.07
CA GLY A 154 0.20 0.73 12.92
C GLY A 154 -0.16 0.77 14.42
N GLU A 155 -1.35 1.26 14.77
CA GLU A 155 -1.83 1.22 16.16
C GLU A 155 -2.24 -0.18 16.60
N TRP A 156 -2.70 -1.03 15.68
CA TRP A 156 -3.00 -2.43 15.99
C TRP A 156 -1.71 -3.21 16.30
N SER A 157 -0.68 -3.07 15.47
CA SER A 157 0.62 -3.70 15.67
C SER A 157 1.33 -3.20 16.93
N SER A 158 1.32 -1.88 17.21
CA SER A 158 1.95 -1.36 18.44
C SER A 158 1.33 -1.97 19.71
N LYS A 159 -0.01 -2.11 19.73
CA LYS A 159 -0.72 -2.76 20.85
C LYS A 159 -0.43 -4.25 20.94
N ALA A 160 -0.29 -4.94 19.81
CA ALA A 160 0.04 -6.37 19.80
C ALA A 160 1.42 -6.61 20.42
N VAL A 161 2.40 -5.79 20.05
CA VAL A 161 3.76 -5.84 20.60
C VAL A 161 3.78 -5.51 22.10
N GLU A 162 3.07 -4.47 22.52
CA GLU A 162 2.96 -4.09 23.94
C GLU A 162 2.38 -5.23 24.80
N ARG A 163 1.34 -5.91 24.31
CA ARG A 163 0.78 -7.10 25.00
C ARG A 163 1.77 -8.25 25.07
N GLN A 164 2.63 -8.41 24.08
CA GLN A 164 3.65 -9.46 24.09
C GLN A 164 4.73 -9.16 25.11
N TYR A 165 5.23 -7.92 25.20
CA TYR A 165 6.18 -7.53 26.23
C TYR A 165 5.60 -7.69 27.64
N ALA A 166 4.34 -7.27 27.85
CA ALA A 166 3.68 -7.45 29.14
C ALA A 166 3.54 -8.91 29.59
N ARG A 167 3.56 -9.89 28.67
CA ARG A 167 3.56 -11.32 28.98
C ARG A 167 4.94 -11.89 29.30
N LEU A 168 6.00 -11.22 28.86
CA LEU A 168 7.38 -11.65 29.11
C LEU A 168 7.91 -11.08 30.43
N ASP A 169 7.41 -9.91 30.84
CA ASP A 169 7.80 -9.22 32.07
C ASP A 169 7.00 -9.66 33.32
N GLY A 170 5.95 -10.47 33.15
CA GLY A 170 5.08 -10.97 34.23
C GLY A 170 5.19 -12.47 34.41
#